data_AF-A0A948HUR3-F1
#
_entry.id   AF-A0A948HUR3-F1
#
_cell.length_a   1.000
_cell.length_b   1.000
_cell.length_c   1.000
_cell.angle_alpha   90.00
_cell.angle_beta   90.00
_cell.angle_gamma   90.00
#
_symmetry.space_group_name_H-M   'P 1'
#
loop_
_entity.id
_entity.type
_entity.pdbx_description
1 polymer ?
#
loop_
_entity_poly.entity_id
_entity_poly.type
_entity_poly.pdbx_seq_one_letter_code
_entity_poly.pdbx_strand_id
1 'polypeptide(L)'
;MARILIILLFPTLCFAGGDYSEVNIKEFKGGESSADFTIEFLNDRKFDESCDVIKVQLKYMRVPWYSWLPFVHSSHPTSTDTQKSVAYLKSAFENNETVNFGYIGYGLKASDKSCEFISKGLRLDGIDDFHYIMSFHDPV
;
A
#
# COMPACT_ATOMS: atom_id res chain seq x y z
N MET A 1 -34.02 -45.27 -4.30
CA MET A 1 -33.96 -44.07 -3.44
C MET A 1 -32.70 -43.30 -3.79
N ALA A 2 -32.81 -42.26 -4.62
CA ALA A 2 -31.66 -41.43 -5.00
C ALA A 2 -31.41 -40.39 -3.91
N ARG A 3 -30.23 -40.44 -3.27
CA ARG A 3 -29.80 -39.43 -2.29
C ARG A 3 -29.17 -38.28 -3.07
N ILE A 4 -29.89 -37.16 -3.15
CA ILE A 4 -29.35 -35.90 -3.68
C ILE A 4 -28.44 -35.31 -2.59
N LEU A 5 -27.13 -35.30 -2.85
CA LEU A 5 -26.14 -34.66 -1.99
C LEU A 5 -26.01 -33.19 -2.43
N ILE A 6 -26.66 -32.27 -1.70
CA ILE A 6 -26.53 -30.83 -1.93
C ILE A 6 -25.25 -30.37 -1.23
N ILE A 7 -24.19 -30.16 -1.99
CA ILE A 7 -22.94 -29.57 -1.51
C ILE A 7 -23.16 -28.05 -1.42
N LEU A 8 -23.36 -27.55 -0.20
CA LEU A 8 -23.36 -26.12 0.13
C LEU A 8 -21.92 -25.59 0.04
N LEU A 9 -21.54 -25.07 -1.13
CA LEU A 9 -20.35 -24.24 -1.29
C LEU A 9 -20.65 -22.87 -0.66
N PHE A 10 -20.26 -22.68 0.60
CA PHE A 10 -20.18 -21.35 1.18
C PHE A 10 -19.05 -20.58 0.47
N PRO A 11 -19.33 -19.44 -0.19
CA PRO A 11 -18.27 -18.61 -0.74
C PRO A 11 -17.50 -17.99 0.44
N THR A 12 -16.36 -18.56 0.78
CA THR A 12 -15.38 -17.85 1.61
C THR A 12 -14.91 -16.66 0.80
N LEU A 13 -15.30 -15.45 1.22
CA LEU A 13 -14.74 -14.21 0.71
C LEU A 13 -13.25 -14.22 1.01
N CYS A 14 -12.45 -14.64 0.03
CA CYS A 14 -11.01 -14.54 0.11
C CYS A 14 -10.69 -13.04 -0.05
N PHE A 15 -10.57 -12.34 1.07
CA PHE A 15 -9.97 -11.01 1.08
C PHE A 15 -8.50 -11.19 0.78
N ALA A 16 -8.13 -11.10 -0.50
CA ALA A 16 -6.76 -10.97 -0.93
C ALA A 16 -6.24 -9.59 -0.48
N GLY A 17 -5.86 -9.49 0.80
CA GLY A 17 -5.11 -8.36 1.32
C GLY A 17 -3.70 -8.38 0.74
N GLY A 18 -3.18 -7.21 0.37
CA GLY A 18 -1.78 -7.11 -0.06
C GLY A 18 -0.84 -7.43 1.11
N ASP A 19 0.29 -8.07 0.82
CA ASP A 19 1.32 -8.36 1.81
C ASP A 19 2.00 -7.06 2.26
N TYR A 20 2.49 -7.04 3.49
CA TYR A 20 3.15 -5.90 4.11
C TYR A 20 4.33 -6.37 4.97
N SER A 21 5.25 -5.44 5.21
CA SER A 21 6.46 -5.66 5.98
C SER A 21 6.67 -4.52 6.96
N GLU A 22 7.27 -4.85 8.10
CA GLU A 22 7.66 -3.85 9.09
C GLU A 22 8.89 -3.08 8.59
N VAL A 23 8.78 -1.76 8.53
CA VAL A 23 9.79 -0.85 8.00
C VAL A 23 10.01 0.36 8.91
N ASN A 24 11.18 0.97 8.78
CA ASN A 24 11.46 2.32 9.28
C ASN A 24 11.40 3.33 8.14
N ILE A 25 10.88 4.53 8.42
CA ILE A 25 10.96 5.66 7.49
C ILE A 25 12.27 6.40 7.76
N LYS A 26 13.23 6.35 6.82
CA LYS A 26 14.58 6.93 6.99
C LYS A 26 14.69 8.36 6.51
N GLU A 27 13.93 8.69 5.48
CA GLU A 27 13.87 10.02 4.91
C GLU A 27 12.42 10.32 4.55
N PHE A 28 12.01 11.58 4.72
CA PHE A 28 10.69 12.04 4.33
C PHE A 28 10.78 13.48 3.81
N LYS A 29 10.19 13.72 2.64
CA LYS A 29 10.11 15.04 1.99
C LYS A 29 8.73 15.21 1.35
N GLY A 30 8.22 16.44 1.33
CA GLY A 30 6.92 16.77 0.75
C GLY A 30 5.78 16.77 1.77
N GLY A 31 4.54 16.62 1.29
CA GLY A 31 3.34 16.70 2.11
C GLY A 31 2.03 16.55 1.33
N GLU A 32 0.96 16.30 2.08
CA GLU A 32 -0.43 16.11 1.62
C GLU A 32 -0.63 15.07 0.51
N SER A 33 -0.43 15.46 -0.75
CA SER A 33 -0.73 14.65 -1.93
C SER A 33 0.51 14.30 -2.76
N SER A 34 1.70 14.76 -2.35
CA SER A 34 2.96 14.37 -2.99
C SER A 34 4.07 14.32 -1.94
N ALA A 35 4.74 13.18 -1.86
CA ALA A 35 5.82 12.97 -0.89
C ALA A 35 6.85 12.00 -1.47
N ASP A 36 8.12 12.24 -1.16
CA ASP A 36 9.19 11.30 -1.41
C ASP A 36 9.69 10.81 -0.07
N PHE A 37 9.71 9.49 0.12
CA PHE A 37 10.17 8.90 1.37
C PHE A 37 10.93 7.60 1.13
N THR A 38 11.79 7.27 2.07
CA THR A 38 12.67 6.10 1.99
C THR A 38 12.29 5.13 3.11
N ILE A 39 11.93 3.89 2.75
CA ILE A 39 11.65 2.83 3.71
C ILE A 39 12.84 1.87 3.81
N GLU A 40 13.18 1.45 5.03
CA GLU A 40 14.20 0.44 5.33
C GLU A 40 13.52 -0.76 5.99
N PHE A 41 13.72 -1.96 5.44
CA PHE A 41 13.11 -3.17 5.99
C PHE A 41 13.79 -3.59 7.28
N LEU A 42 12.97 -3.99 8.27
CA LEU A 42 13.46 -4.46 9.58
C LEU A 42 13.52 -5.98 9.68
N ASN A 43 13.00 -6.68 8.69
CA ASN A 43 12.98 -8.13 8.64
C ASN A 43 13.27 -8.63 7.21
N ASP A 44 13.40 -9.95 7.07
CA ASP A 44 13.71 -10.60 5.80
C ASP A 44 12.53 -10.62 4.81
N ARG A 45 11.33 -10.15 5.21
CA ARG A 45 10.20 -10.01 4.29
C ARG A 45 10.37 -8.75 3.45
N LYS A 46 11.33 -8.76 2.55
CA LYS A 46 11.55 -7.67 1.60
C LYS A 46 10.63 -7.85 0.39
N PHE A 47 10.26 -6.74 -0.25
CA PHE A 47 9.50 -6.81 -1.51
C PHE A 47 10.35 -7.37 -2.66
N ASP A 48 11.67 -7.19 -2.55
CA ASP A 48 12.68 -7.74 -3.44
C ASP A 48 13.91 -8.06 -2.57
N GLU A 49 14.43 -9.28 -2.67
CA GLU A 49 15.56 -9.74 -1.84
C GLU A 49 16.83 -8.91 -2.03
N SER A 50 16.97 -8.26 -3.19
CA SER A 50 18.10 -7.36 -3.51
C SER A 50 17.95 -5.96 -2.93
N CYS A 51 16.81 -5.64 -2.31
CA CYS A 51 16.46 -4.30 -1.84
C CYS A 51 16.34 -4.23 -0.32
N ASP A 52 17.37 -3.71 0.36
CA ASP A 52 17.29 -3.38 1.79
C ASP A 52 16.48 -2.10 2.06
N VAL A 53 16.44 -1.23 1.05
CA VAL A 53 15.84 0.11 1.12
C VAL A 53 15.07 0.38 -0.15
N ILE A 54 13.88 0.97 -0.03
CA ILE A 54 13.06 1.39 -1.17
C ILE A 54 12.76 2.89 -1.07
N LYS A 55 13.01 3.60 -2.17
CA LYS A 55 12.60 5.00 -2.34
C LYS A 55 11.21 5.04 -2.95
N VAL A 56 10.24 5.54 -2.19
CA VAL A 56 8.86 5.70 -2.64
C VAL A 56 8.65 7.13 -3.11
N GLN A 57 8.24 7.29 -4.36
CA GLN A 57 7.84 8.54 -4.97
C GLN A 57 6.32 8.58 -5.06
N LEU A 58 5.69 9.33 -4.16
CA LEU A 58 4.24 9.51 -4.14
C LEU A 58 3.85 10.77 -4.90
N LYS A 59 2.95 10.58 -5.87
CA LYS A 59 2.18 11.65 -6.47
C LYS A 59 0.74 11.17 -6.64
N TYR A 60 -0.16 11.68 -5.81
CA TYR A 60 -1.56 11.27 -5.87
C TYR A 60 -2.14 11.45 -7.27
N MET A 61 -2.74 10.39 -7.77
CA MET A 61 -3.50 10.36 -9.01
C MET A 61 -4.76 9.54 -8.78
N ARG A 62 -5.87 10.00 -9.35
CA ARG A 62 -7.09 9.19 -9.39
C ARG A 62 -6.88 8.06 -10.39
N VAL A 63 -7.02 6.81 -9.94
CA VAL A 63 -6.80 5.61 -10.78
C VAL A 63 -8.00 4.67 -10.64
N PRO A 64 -8.64 4.23 -11.75
CA PRO A 64 -8.49 4.81 -13.08
C PRO A 64 -8.92 6.29 -13.08
N TRP A 65 -8.40 7.09 -14.00
CA TRP A 65 -8.66 8.53 -14.05
C TRP A 65 -10.16 8.88 -14.17
N TYR A 66 -10.97 7.96 -14.68
CA TYR A 66 -12.43 8.07 -14.84
C TYR A 66 -13.23 7.58 -13.63
N SER A 67 -12.61 7.21 -12.50
CA SER A 67 -13.30 6.78 -11.28
C SER A 67 -14.06 7.90 -10.55
N TRP A 68 -14.15 9.09 -11.13
CA TRP A 68 -15.05 10.16 -10.67
C TRP A 68 -16.50 9.93 -11.13
N LEU A 69 -16.72 9.02 -12.09
CA LEU A 69 -18.04 8.68 -12.57
C LEU A 69 -18.80 7.85 -11.52
N PRO A 70 -20.10 8.15 -11.27
CA PRO A 70 -20.86 7.55 -10.16
C PRO A 70 -21.10 6.04 -10.30
N PHE A 71 -20.86 5.48 -11.49
CA PHE A 71 -21.01 4.05 -11.79
C PHE A 71 -19.68 3.29 -11.83
N VAL A 72 -18.55 3.96 -11.57
CA VAL A 72 -17.22 3.35 -11.53
C VAL A 72 -16.80 3.21 -10.09
N HIS A 73 -16.92 2.00 -9.54
CA HIS A 73 -16.36 1.66 -8.23
C HIS A 73 -14.88 1.35 -8.39
N SER A 74 -14.02 2.07 -7.69
CA SER A 74 -12.59 1.78 -7.62
C SER A 74 -12.18 1.57 -6.18
N SER A 75 -11.36 0.54 -5.96
CA SER A 75 -10.76 0.28 -4.65
C SER A 75 -9.48 1.08 -4.44
N HIS A 76 -9.11 1.97 -5.38
CA HIS A 76 -7.92 2.81 -5.28
C HIS A 76 -8.11 3.90 -4.20
N PRO A 77 -7.04 4.28 -3.48
CA PRO A 77 -7.13 5.32 -2.44
C PRO A 77 -7.64 6.65 -2.98
N THR A 78 -8.45 7.33 -2.15
CA THR A 78 -8.86 8.71 -2.40
C THR A 78 -7.75 9.70 -2.04
N SER A 79 -7.92 10.96 -2.45
CA SER A 79 -6.99 12.04 -2.03
C SER A 79 -6.95 12.18 -0.52
N THR A 80 -8.08 12.02 0.15
CA THR A 80 -8.18 12.12 1.62
C THR A 80 -7.48 10.96 2.30
N ASP A 81 -7.64 9.74 1.78
CA ASP A 81 -6.91 8.56 2.30
C ASP A 81 -5.40 8.77 2.17
N THR A 82 -4.98 9.29 1.02
CA THR A 82 -3.56 9.57 0.75
C THR A 82 -3.03 10.62 1.73
N GLN A 83 -3.75 11.73 1.93
CA GLN A 83 -3.36 12.78 2.88
C GLN A 83 -3.22 12.26 4.31
N LYS A 84 -4.18 11.45 4.79
CA LYS A 84 -4.12 10.83 6.12
C LYS A 84 -2.92 9.90 6.26
N SER A 85 -2.65 9.09 5.24
CA SER A 85 -1.52 8.15 5.22
C SER A 85 -0.18 8.89 5.20
N VAL A 86 -0.07 9.98 4.42
CA VAL A 86 1.11 10.85 4.38
C VAL A 86 1.36 11.48 5.75
N ALA A 87 0.32 11.96 6.43
CA ALA A 87 0.44 12.50 7.78
C ALA A 87 0.92 11.44 8.78
N TYR A 88 0.39 10.22 8.69
CA TYR A 88 0.83 9.08 9.52
C TYR A 88 2.31 8.74 9.29
N LEU A 89 2.74 8.60 8.03
CA LEU A 89 4.15 8.31 7.69
C LEU A 89 5.08 9.41 8.18
N LYS A 90 4.66 10.67 8.04
CA LYS A 90 5.43 11.81 8.53
C LYS A 90 5.58 11.77 10.05
N SER A 91 4.49 11.48 10.77
CA SER A 91 4.52 11.31 12.23
C SER A 91 5.46 10.16 12.63
N ALA A 92 5.37 9.01 11.96
CA ALA A 92 6.24 7.88 12.23
C ALA A 92 7.72 8.21 11.99
N PHE A 93 8.03 8.96 10.91
CA PHE A 93 9.37 9.48 10.65
C PHE A 93 9.84 10.44 11.77
N GLU A 94 9.01 11.40 12.16
CA GLU A 94 9.37 12.40 13.18
C GLU A 94 9.59 11.77 14.58
N ASN A 95 8.88 10.68 14.87
CA ASN A 95 8.97 9.98 16.16
C ASN A 95 9.90 8.74 16.15
N ASN A 96 10.52 8.40 15.01
CA ASN A 96 11.27 7.15 14.81
C ASN A 96 10.45 5.89 15.17
N GLU A 97 9.18 5.86 14.75
CA GLU A 97 8.30 4.71 14.93
C GLU A 97 8.34 3.77 13.70
N THR A 98 8.15 2.48 13.95
CA THR A 98 8.03 1.48 12.87
C THR A 98 6.65 1.53 12.24
N VAL A 99 6.57 1.15 10.96
CA VAL A 99 5.33 1.12 10.19
C VAL A 99 5.22 -0.20 9.44
N ASN A 100 4.03 -0.80 9.42
CA ASN A 100 3.74 -1.88 8.47
C ASN A 100 3.43 -1.26 7.11
N PHE A 101 4.28 -1.52 6.12
CA PHE A 101 4.15 -0.95 4.79
C PHE A 101 4.03 -2.07 3.76
N GLY A 102 3.08 -1.94 2.84
CA GLY A 102 2.87 -2.84 1.72
C GLY A 102 2.62 -2.06 0.43
N TYR A 103 2.56 -2.77 -0.69
CA TYR A 103 2.28 -2.16 -1.98
C TYR A 103 1.37 -3.04 -2.84
N ILE A 104 0.67 -2.39 -3.77
CA ILE A 104 -0.23 -3.02 -4.73
C ILE A 104 0.08 -2.46 -6.13
N GLY A 105 0.26 -3.39 -7.08
CA GLY A 105 0.54 -3.10 -8.48
C GLY A 105 2.03 -3.19 -8.83
N TYR A 106 2.35 -2.81 -10.06
CA TYR A 106 3.66 -2.92 -10.70
C TYR A 106 4.47 -1.62 -10.59
N GLY A 107 4.28 -0.88 -9.49
CA GLY A 107 4.99 0.39 -9.26
C GLY A 107 6.46 0.22 -8.89
N LEU A 108 6.87 -1.00 -8.51
CA LEU A 108 8.23 -1.32 -8.12
C LEU A 108 9.12 -1.44 -9.37
N LYS A 109 10.11 -0.56 -9.46
CA LYS A 109 11.18 -0.61 -10.44
C LYS A 109 12.44 -1.06 -9.71
N ALA A 110 12.71 -2.36 -9.78
CA ALA A 110 14.00 -2.89 -9.35
C ALA A 110 15.05 -2.50 -10.41
N SER A 111 16.10 -1.81 -9.96
CA SER A 111 17.33 -1.67 -10.72
C SER A 111 18.49 -2.14 -9.84
N ASP A 112 19.58 -2.62 -10.45
CA ASP A 112 20.76 -3.17 -9.75
C ASP A 112 21.41 -2.21 -8.72
N LYS A 113 20.96 -0.94 -8.61
CA LYS A 113 21.54 0.10 -7.74
C LYS A 113 20.54 1.00 -7.01
N SER A 114 19.25 1.01 -7.39
CA SER A 114 18.21 1.72 -6.63
C SER A 114 16.85 1.06 -6.79
N CYS A 115 16.23 0.72 -5.66
CA CYS A 115 14.88 0.19 -5.61
C CYS A 115 13.93 1.37 -5.45
N GLU A 116 13.19 1.66 -6.51
CA GLU A 116 12.30 2.81 -6.56
C GLU A 116 10.86 2.33 -6.78
N PHE A 117 9.93 2.90 -6.02
CA PHE A 117 8.51 2.62 -6.14
C PHE A 117 7.74 3.88 -6.48
N ILE A 118 6.99 3.86 -7.59
CA ILE A 118 6.10 4.96 -7.95
C ILE A 118 4.71 4.69 -7.36
N SER A 119 4.26 5.56 -6.47
CA SER A 119 2.95 5.50 -5.84
C SER A 119 2.00 6.56 -6.38
N LYS A 120 0.77 6.15 -6.68
CA LYS A 120 -0.34 7.00 -7.12
C LYS A 120 -1.38 7.22 -6.01
N GLY A 121 -1.25 6.56 -4.87
CA GLY A 121 -2.12 6.76 -3.73
C GLY A 121 -1.67 5.91 -2.55
N LEU A 122 -1.99 6.36 -1.34
CA LEU A 122 -1.76 5.62 -0.11
C LEU A 122 -3.08 5.41 0.63
N ARG A 123 -3.22 4.25 1.27
CA ARG A 123 -4.29 4.00 2.23
C ARG A 123 -3.71 3.48 3.53
N LEU A 124 -4.10 4.11 4.62
CA LEU A 124 -3.90 3.64 5.97
C LEU A 124 -5.13 2.82 6.35
N ASP A 125 -4.91 1.53 6.59
CA ASP A 125 -5.92 0.59 7.05
C ASP A 125 -5.43 -0.05 8.36
N GLY A 126 -6.34 -0.73 9.06
CA GLY A 126 -6.00 -1.39 10.31
C GLY A 126 -7.17 -2.13 10.92
N ILE A 127 -6.85 -3.03 11.85
CA ILE A 127 -7.81 -3.72 12.72
C ILE A 127 -7.31 -3.53 14.14
N ASP A 128 -8.16 -2.95 14.99
CA ASP A 128 -7.83 -2.60 16.38
C ASP A 128 -6.55 -1.73 16.46
N ASP A 129 -5.55 -2.17 17.22
CA ASP A 129 -4.28 -1.46 17.40
C ASP A 129 -3.29 -1.69 16.23
N PHE A 130 -3.60 -2.60 15.31
CA PHE A 130 -2.73 -2.94 14.20
C PHE A 130 -3.02 -2.05 12.99
N HIS A 131 -2.04 -1.24 12.60
CA HIS A 131 -2.12 -0.33 11.46
C HIS A 131 -1.09 -0.68 10.39
N TYR A 132 -1.49 -0.54 9.13
CA TYR A 132 -0.62 -0.73 7.97
C TYR A 132 -0.96 0.27 6.86
N ILE A 133 0.06 0.60 6.05
CA ILE A 133 -0.08 1.47 4.89
C ILE A 133 0.13 0.66 3.63
N MET A 134 -0.85 0.74 2.73
CA MET A 134 -0.76 0.18 1.40
C MET A 134 -0.51 1.28 0.38
N SER A 135 0.51 1.09 -0.45
CA SER A 135 0.89 1.97 -1.54
C SER A 135 0.39 1.45 -2.88
N PHE A 136 -0.40 2.24 -3.61
CA PHE A 136 -1.08 1.82 -4.82
C PHE A 136 -0.47 2.46 -6.07
N HIS A 137 -0.13 1.66 -7.07
CA HIS A 137 0.30 2.14 -8.38
C HIS A 137 -0.77 1.94 -9.47
N ASP A 138 -1.50 0.82 -9.43
CA ASP A 138 -2.39 0.38 -10.50
C ASP A 138 -3.87 0.40 -10.08
N PRO A 139 -4.81 0.41 -11.05
CA PRO A 139 -6.22 0.24 -10.74
C PRO A 139 -6.46 -1.11 -10.07
N VAL A 140 -7.29 -1.09 -9.03
CA VAL A 140 -7.72 -2.27 -8.25
C VAL A 140 -9.23 -2.31 -8.19
#